data_AF-A0A8K1DBX7-F1
#
_entry.id   AF-A0A8K1DBX7-F1
#
_cell.length_a   1.000
_cell.length_b   1.000
_cell.length_c   1.000
_cell.angle_alpha   90.00
_cell.angle_beta   90.00
_cell.angle_gamma   90.00
#
_symmetry.space_group_name_H-M   'P 1'
#
loop_
_entity.id
_entity.type
_entity.pdbx_description
1 polymer ?
#
loop_
_entity_poly.entity_id
_entity_poly.type
_entity_poly.pdbx_seq_one_letter_code
_entity_poly.pdbx_strand_id
1 'polypeptide(L)' 'MSSMTAWKCYQCNLVFKEHSHVAMHNEVSRHHAIEVKLAVA' A
#
# COMPACT_ATOMS: atom_id res chain seq x y z
N MET A 1 11.94 9.88 14.61
CA MET A 1 11.67 9.72 13.17
C MET A 1 10.39 8.90 13.04
N SER A 2 9.26 9.53 12.74
CA SER A 2 8.00 8.80 12.54
C SER A 2 8.02 8.20 11.13
N SER A 3 8.27 6.90 11.02
CA SER A 3 8.17 6.18 9.75
C SER A 3 6.71 6.10 9.31
N MET A 4 6.37 6.65 8.15
CA MET A 4 5.04 6.49 7.57
C MET A 4 4.99 5.15 6.83
N THR A 5 4.20 4.21 7.35
CA THR A 5 3.87 2.97 6.66
C THR A 5 2.91 3.29 5.52
N ALA A 6 3.19 2.74 4.33
CA ALA A 6 2.30 2.75 3.18
C ALA A 6 2.28 1.35 2.56
N TRP A 7 1.44 1.13 1.55
CA TRP A 7 1.37 -0.11 0.80
C TRP A 7 1.47 0.16 -0.68
N LYS A 8 2.30 -0.59 -1.39
CA LYS A 8 2.50 -0.45 -2.83
C LYS A 8 2.03 -1.70 -3.55
N CYS A 9 1.15 -1.51 -4.52
CA CYS A 9 0.84 -2.56 -5.50
C CYS A 9 1.62 -2.29 -6.78
N TYR A 10 2.57 -3.16 -7.12
CA TYR A 10 3.40 -3.02 -8.31
C TYR A 10 2.66 -3.37 -9.60
N GLN A 11 1.64 -4.24 -9.55
CA GLN A 11 0.86 -4.64 -10.72
C GLN A 11 -0.02 -3.48 -11.23
N CYS A 12 -0.64 -2.73 -10.32
CA CYS A 12 -1.46 -1.56 -10.66
C CYS A 12 -0.69 -0.23 -10.61
N ASN A 13 0.57 -0.27 -10.15
CA ASN A 13 1.38 0.92 -9.86
C ASN A 13 0.66 1.93 -8.94
N LEU A 14 0.01 1.42 -7.87
CA LEU A 14 -0.73 2.22 -6.89
C LEU A 14 -0.02 2.23 -5.53
N VAL A 15 -0.16 3.33 -4.80
CA VAL A 15 0.31 3.48 -3.41
C VAL A 15 -0.86 3.86 -2.52
N PHE A 16 -1.05 3.11 -1.44
CA PHE A 16 -2.09 3.29 -0.45
C PHE A 16 -1.46 3.73 0.88
N LYS A 17 -2.09 4.68 1.57
CA LYS A 17 -1.65 5.13 2.90
C LYS A 17 -2.46 4.50 4.04
N GLU A 18 -3.58 3.86 3.71
CA GLU A 18 -4.50 3.28 4.67
C GLU A 18 -4.71 1.80 4.38
N HIS A 19 -4.79 1.01 5.45
CA HIS A 19 -5.01 -0.42 5.34
C HIS A 19 -6.41 -0.78 4.80
N SER A 20 -7.42 0.05 5.05
CA SER A 20 -8.79 -0.09 4.51
C SER A 20 -8.79 -0.15 2.97
N HIS A 21 -8.07 0.76 2.33
CA HIS A 21 -7.93 0.79 0.88
C HIS A 21 -7.18 -0.43 0.32
N VAL A 22 -6.20 -0.95 1.08
CA VAL A 22 -5.47 -2.16 0.71
C VAL A 22 -6.36 -3.39 0.78
N ALA A 23 -7.18 -3.52 1.82
CA ALA A 23 -8.12 -4.62 1.96
C ALA A 23 -9.12 -4.65 0.79
N MET A 24 -9.71 -3.50 0.48
CA MET A 24 -10.61 -3.34 -0.67
C MET A 24 -9.89 -3.65 -1.99
N HIS A 25 -8.66 -3.15 -2.18
CA HIS A 25 -7.85 -3.44 -3.38
C HIS A 25 -7.61 -4.94 -3.55
N ASN A 26 -7.23 -5.64 -2.48
CA ASN A 26 -6.94 -7.06 -2.49
C ASN A 26 -8.17 -7.89 -2.85
N GLU A 27 -9.35 -7.50 -2.35
CA GLU A 27 -10.63 -8.15 -2.65
C GLU A 27 -11.04 -7.98 -4.12
N VAL A 28 -11.02 -6.76 -4.63
CA VAL A 28 -11.48 -6.44 -5.99
C VAL A 28 -10.51 -6.92 -7.05
N SER A 29 -9.21 -6.69 -6.84
CA SER A 29 -8.19 -6.93 -7.87
C SER A 29 -7.62 -8.35 -7.84
N ARG A 30 -7.94 -9.14 -6.80
CA ARG A 30 -7.44 -10.51 -6.58
C ARG A 30 -5.91 -10.63 -6.57
N HIS A 31 -5.23 -9.57 -6.14
CA HIS A 31 -3.79 -9.56 -5.91
C HIS A 31 -3.42 -8.54 -4.83
N HIS A 32 -2.25 -8.74 -4.21
CA HIS A 32 -1.90 -8.04 -2.98
C HIS A 32 -1.03 -6.80 -3.21
N ALA A 33 -1.27 -5.75 -2.41
CA ALA A 33 -0.29 -4.69 -2.18
C ALA A 33 0.65 -5.08 -1.04
N ILE A 34 1.93 -4.70 -1.12
CA ILE A 34 2.92 -4.99 -0.07
C ILE A 34 3.17 -3.76 0.80
N GLU A 35 3.41 -3.97 2.10
CA GLU A 35 3.79 -2.88 3.01
C GLU A 35 5.18 -2.33 2.65
N VAL A 36 5.31 -1.01 2.64
CA VAL A 36 6.55 -0.27 2.39
C VAL A 36 6.71 0.83 3.43
N LYS A 37 7.95 1.08 3.85
CA LYS A 37 8.28 2.22 4.69
C LYS A 37 8.63 3.40 3.79
N LEU A 38 7.89 4.49 3.89
CA LEU A 38 8.24 5.72 3.21
C LEU A 38 9.30 6.44 4.03
N ALA A 39 10.50 6.59 3.46
CA ALA A 39 11.49 7.53 3.96
C ALA A 39 11.06 8.93 3.51
N VAL A 40 10.62 9.76 4.46
CA VAL A 40 10.42 11.19 4.20
C VAL A 40 11.77 11.86 4.38
N ALA A 41 12.28 12.46 3.30
CA ALA A 41 13.50 13.26 3.29
C ALA A 41 13.27 14.65 3.90
#